data_AF-A0A9X1PIA5-F1
#
_entry.id   AF-A0A9X1PIA5-F1
#
_cell.length_a   1.000
_cell.length_b   1.000
_cell.length_c   1.000
_cell.angle_alpha   90.00
_cell.angle_beta   90.00
_cell.angle_gamma   90.00
#
_symmetry.space_group_name_H-M   'P 1'
#
loop_
_entity.id
_entity.type
_entity.pdbx_description
1 polymer ?
#
loop_
_entity_poly.entity_id
_entity_poly.type
_entity_poly.pdbx_seq_one_letter_code
_entity_poly.pdbx_strand_id
1 'polypeptide(L)'
;MQTLDGSGVDSKAHSVNPVVDARHASNTSPPLTQSQAEFWHLVECQGCKELAHSLKMIHDLALYHSDVPFDTAEKSALFDVKVLWEGFEKMGARV
;
A
#
# COMPACT_ATOMS: atom_id res chain seq x y z
N MET A 1 -40.56 -57.15 -14.04
CA MET A 1 -41.89 -56.62 -13.71
C MET A 1 -41.80 -55.11 -13.71
N GLN A 2 -42.47 -54.45 -14.64
CA GLN A 2 -42.69 -53.00 -14.63
C GLN A 2 -43.89 -52.69 -13.74
N THR A 3 -43.83 -51.58 -13.00
CA THR A 3 -45.02 -50.82 -12.59
C THR A 3 -44.73 -49.33 -12.72
N LEU A 4 -45.63 -48.67 -13.45
CA LEU A 4 -45.68 -47.24 -13.71
C LEU A 4 -46.19 -46.43 -12.50
N ASP A 5 -45.70 -45.19 -12.46
CA ASP A 5 -46.32 -43.90 -12.13
C ASP A 5 -46.97 -43.63 -10.77
N GLY A 6 -46.48 -42.53 -10.16
CA GLY A 6 -47.17 -41.72 -9.17
C GLY A 6 -46.68 -40.27 -9.25
N SER A 7 -47.45 -39.41 -9.93
CA SER A 7 -47.27 -37.96 -10.03
C SER A 7 -47.57 -37.26 -8.68
N GLY A 8 -46.76 -36.27 -8.31
CA GLY A 8 -46.95 -35.45 -7.10
C GLY A 8 -46.16 -34.14 -7.15
N VAL A 9 -46.90 -33.04 -7.20
CA VAL A 9 -46.55 -31.62 -7.43
C VAL A 9 -45.63 -30.97 -6.37
N ASP A 10 -44.79 -30.04 -6.84
CA ASP A 10 -44.10 -28.90 -6.20
C ASP A 10 -43.70 -28.97 -4.72
N SER A 11 -42.40 -28.72 -4.47
CA SER A 11 -41.99 -27.51 -3.73
C SER A 11 -40.48 -27.28 -3.79
N LYS A 12 -40.12 -26.07 -4.22
CA LYS A 12 -38.78 -25.46 -4.22
C LYS A 12 -37.83 -26.01 -3.15
N ALA A 13 -36.82 -26.76 -3.56
CA ALA A 13 -35.59 -26.86 -2.80
C ALA A 13 -34.87 -25.51 -2.91
N HIS A 14 -34.77 -24.80 -1.78
CA HIS A 14 -34.00 -23.58 -1.64
C HIS A 14 -32.65 -23.71 -2.34
N SER A 15 -32.43 -22.86 -3.35
CA SER A 15 -31.10 -22.59 -3.91
C SER A 15 -30.21 -22.18 -2.73
N VAL A 16 -29.37 -23.12 -2.32
CA VAL A 16 -28.32 -22.89 -1.33
C VAL A 16 -27.45 -21.79 -1.94
N ASN A 17 -27.38 -20.65 -1.24
CA ASN A 17 -26.48 -19.55 -1.57
C ASN A 17 -25.11 -20.11 -1.95
N PRO A 18 -24.41 -19.57 -2.97
CA PRO A 18 -23.00 -19.87 -3.10
C PRO A 18 -22.36 -19.41 -1.79
N VAL A 19 -21.88 -20.38 -1.00
CA VAL A 19 -20.89 -20.12 0.03
C VAL A 19 -19.72 -19.51 -0.72
N VAL A 20 -19.67 -18.18 -0.72
CA VAL A 20 -18.49 -17.44 -1.16
C VAL A 20 -17.39 -17.94 -0.24
N ASP A 21 -16.53 -18.78 -0.80
CA ASP A 21 -15.41 -19.36 -0.09
C ASP A 21 -14.45 -18.21 0.30
N ALA A 22 -14.66 -17.66 1.49
CA ALA A 22 -13.86 -16.57 2.05
C ALA A 22 -12.39 -16.98 2.29
N ARG A 23 -12.01 -18.24 2.05
CA ARG A 23 -10.65 -18.76 2.20
C ARG A 23 -9.67 -18.25 1.13
N HIS A 24 -10.15 -17.55 0.10
CA HIS A 24 -9.32 -16.95 -0.95
C HIS A 24 -9.19 -15.43 -0.89
N ALA A 25 -9.78 -14.76 0.11
CA ALA A 25 -9.57 -13.33 0.31
C ALA A 25 -8.24 -13.05 1.05
N SER A 26 -7.14 -13.68 0.63
CA SER A 26 -5.82 -13.16 0.99
C SER A 26 -5.60 -11.93 0.10
N ASN A 27 -6.00 -10.76 0.59
CA ASN A 27 -5.68 -9.48 -0.04
C ASN A 27 -4.17 -9.19 0.12
N THR A 28 -3.32 -10.08 -0.38
CA THR A 28 -1.90 -9.86 -0.47
C THR A 28 -1.69 -8.83 -1.56
N SER A 29 -1.05 -7.72 -1.21
CA SER A 29 -0.60 -6.74 -2.19
C SER A 29 0.16 -7.45 -3.32
N PRO A 30 0.02 -7.00 -4.57
CA PRO A 30 0.78 -7.58 -5.67
C PRO A 30 2.29 -7.56 -5.33
N PRO A 31 3.06 -8.59 -5.75
CA PRO A 31 4.50 -8.59 -5.58
C PRO A 31 5.12 -7.31 -6.16
N LEU A 32 6.18 -6.82 -5.51
CA LEU A 32 6.95 -5.70 -6.03
C LEU A 32 7.51 -6.04 -7.42
N THR A 33 7.57 -5.04 -8.30
CA THR A 33 8.36 -5.17 -9.52
C THR A 33 9.85 -5.26 -9.17
N GLN A 34 10.66 -5.76 -10.10
CA GLN A 34 12.12 -5.84 -9.93
C GLN A 34 12.72 -4.48 -9.55
N SER A 35 12.33 -3.42 -10.26
CA SER A 35 12.82 -2.05 -10.00
C SER A 35 12.41 -1.53 -8.61
N GLN A 36 11.22 -1.89 -8.13
CA GLN A 36 10.77 -1.53 -6.79
C GLN A 36 11.56 -2.28 -5.72
N ALA A 37 11.86 -3.56 -5.94
CA ALA A 37 12.67 -4.36 -5.02
C ALA A 37 14.13 -3.87 -4.96
N GLU A 38 14.72 -3.48 -6.09
CA GLU A 38 16.06 -2.90 -6.14
C GLU A 38 16.12 -1.55 -5.40
N PHE A 39 15.13 -0.68 -5.62
CA PHE A 39 15.03 0.56 -4.87
C PHE A 39 14.86 0.31 -3.36
N TRP A 40 14.01 -0.67 -3.01
CA TRP A 40 13.81 -1.07 -1.63
C TRP A 40 15.10 -1.54 -0.95
N HIS A 41 15.90 -2.35 -1.66
CA HIS A 41 17.20 -2.80 -1.17
C HIS A 41 18.15 -1.63 -0.87
N LEU A 42 18.16 -0.58 -1.71
CA LEU A 42 18.97 0.63 -1.45
C LEU A 42 18.51 1.35 -0.19
N VAL A 43 17.19 1.50 0.00
CA VAL A 43 16.60 2.12 1.20
C VAL A 43 16.96 1.34 2.46
N GLU A 44 16.88 0.01 2.42
CA GLU A 44 17.27 -0.86 3.54
C GLU A 44 18.76 -0.75 3.86
N CYS A 45 19.63 -0.73 2.84
CA CYS A 45 21.07 -0.60 3.03
C CYS A 45 21.46 0.73 3.71
N GLN A 46 20.78 1.83 3.36
CA GLN A 46 21.06 3.14 3.92
C GLN A 46 20.42 3.36 5.30
N GLY A 47 19.25 2.75 5.53
CA GLY A 47 18.48 2.88 6.76
C GLY A 47 17.41 3.97 6.69
N CYS A 48 16.18 3.62 7.07
CA CYS A 48 15.02 4.52 7.00
C CYS A 48 15.18 5.74 7.92
N LYS A 49 15.78 5.58 9.10
CA LYS A 49 15.95 6.69 10.07
C LYS A 49 16.99 7.69 9.56
N GLU A 50 18.07 7.19 8.98
CA GLU A 50 19.18 7.94 8.42
C GLU A 50 18.73 8.74 7.19
N LEU A 51 17.95 8.10 6.31
CA LEU A 51 17.33 8.76 5.15
C LEU A 51 16.34 9.84 5.60
N ALA A 52 15.44 9.53 6.54
CA ALA A 52 14.50 10.51 7.06
C ALA A 52 15.20 11.74 7.65
N HIS A 53 16.21 11.51 8.49
CA HIS A 53 17.01 12.56 9.09
C HIS A 53 17.73 13.42 8.04
N SER A 54 18.32 12.78 7.02
CA SER A 54 19.03 13.48 5.94
C SER A 54 18.11 14.38 5.12
N LEU A 55 16.92 13.89 4.76
CA LEU A 55 15.93 14.65 4.02
C LEU A 55 15.38 15.83 4.83
N LYS A 56 15.07 15.60 6.11
CA LYS A 56 14.63 16.66 7.03
C LYS A 56 15.69 17.75 7.17
N MET A 57 16.95 17.37 7.32
CA MET A 57 18.06 18.31 7.42
C MET A 57 18.18 19.19 6.16
N ILE A 58 18.10 18.60 4.95
CA ILE A 58 18.16 19.35 3.70
C ILE A 58 16.96 20.30 3.56
N HIS A 59 15.78 19.84 3.93
CA HIS A 59 14.59 20.68 3.92
C HIS A 59 14.69 21.84 4.89
N ASP A 60 15.11 21.60 6.14
CA ASP A 60 15.25 22.67 7.14
C ASP A 60 16.35 23.65 6.71
N LEU A 61 17.41 23.16 6.07
CA LEU A 61 18.43 24.00 5.45
C LEU A 61 17.83 24.92 4.38
N ALA A 62 17.06 24.37 3.44
CA ALA A 62 16.40 25.17 2.41
C ALA A 62 15.39 26.15 3.04
N LEU A 63 14.57 25.70 3.98
CA LEU A 63 13.48 26.51 4.54
C LEU A 63 13.96 27.67 5.42
N TYR A 64 15.01 27.46 6.21
CA TYR A 64 15.43 28.43 7.23
C TYR A 64 16.76 29.12 6.94
N HIS A 65 17.57 28.56 6.05
CA HIS A 65 18.92 29.07 5.76
C HIS A 65 19.12 29.50 4.30
N SER A 66 18.08 29.44 3.47
CA SER A 66 18.10 30.01 2.12
C SER A 66 17.83 31.51 2.16
N ASP A 67 18.67 32.30 1.49
CA ASP A 67 18.41 33.71 1.21
C ASP A 67 17.48 33.91 -0.01
N VAL A 68 17.12 32.83 -0.70
CA VAL A 68 16.26 32.85 -1.89
C VAL A 68 14.80 32.63 -1.49
N PRO A 69 13.87 33.53 -1.89
CA PRO A 69 12.45 33.34 -1.65
C PRO A 69 11.87 32.20 -2.50
N PHE A 70 10.91 31.47 -1.93
CA PHE A 70 10.25 30.36 -2.61
C PHE A 70 8.92 30.76 -3.26
N ASP A 71 8.82 30.43 -4.53
CA ASP A 71 7.61 30.40 -5.31
C ASP A 71 6.76 29.15 -4.99
N THR A 72 5.69 28.96 -5.75
CA THR A 72 4.77 27.83 -5.57
C THR A 72 5.39 26.47 -5.90
N ALA A 73 6.24 26.40 -6.91
CA ALA A 73 6.91 25.17 -7.32
C ALA A 73 7.93 24.75 -6.27
N GLU A 74 8.74 25.67 -5.76
CA GLU A 74 9.71 25.36 -4.70
C GLU A 74 9.02 24.91 -3.40
N LYS A 75 7.93 25.57 -3.02
CA LYS A 75 7.11 25.13 -1.86
C LYS A 75 6.54 23.73 -2.04
N SER A 76 6.10 23.39 -3.26
CA SER A 76 5.59 22.05 -3.56
C SER A 76 6.70 21.01 -3.46
N ALA A 77 7.89 21.30 -3.99
CA ALA A 77 9.05 20.42 -3.87
C ALA A 77 9.46 20.19 -2.41
N LEU A 78 9.47 21.22 -1.57
CA LEU A 78 9.75 21.07 -0.13
C LEU A 78 8.68 20.22 0.56
N PHE A 79 7.42 20.37 0.17
CA PHE A 79 6.35 19.52 0.68
C PHE A 79 6.53 18.05 0.28
N ASP A 80 6.93 17.77 -0.96
CA ASP A 80 7.19 16.40 -1.42
C ASP A 80 8.35 15.75 -0.64
N VAL A 81 9.42 16.50 -0.36
CA VAL A 81 10.54 16.04 0.49
C VAL A 81 10.05 15.72 1.91
N LYS A 82 9.15 16.55 2.45
CA LYS A 82 8.50 16.30 3.74
C LYS A 82 7.69 15.01 3.77
N VAL A 83 6.82 14.82 2.78
CA VAL A 83 6.01 13.59 2.66
C VAL A 83 6.92 12.36 2.60
N LEU A 84 8.03 12.44 1.87
CA LEU A 84 8.97 11.34 1.72
C LEU A 84 9.67 10.98 3.04
N TRP A 85 10.20 11.96 3.79
CA TRP A 85 10.84 11.64 5.07
C TRP A 85 9.85 11.11 6.09
N GLU A 86 8.62 11.64 6.14
CA GLU A 86 7.59 11.15 7.07
C GLU A 86 7.19 9.70 6.73
N GLY A 87 7.23 9.35 5.44
CA GLY A 87 7.14 7.98 4.96
C GLY A 87 8.23 7.10 5.56
N PHE A 88 9.49 7.51 5.44
CA PHE A 88 10.62 6.76 6.01
C PHE A 88 10.56 6.66 7.55
N GLU A 89 10.17 7.72 8.27
CA GLU A 89 9.97 7.66 9.73
C GLU A 89 8.92 6.62 10.12
N LYS A 90 7.77 6.60 9.43
CA LYS A 90 6.70 5.62 9.66
C LYS A 90 7.15 4.19 9.37
N MET A 91 8.02 4.01 8.38
CA MET A 91 8.55 2.70 8.02
C MET A 91 9.59 2.21 9.03
N GLY A 92 10.50 3.09 9.48
CA GLY A 92 11.48 2.78 10.53
C GLY A 92 10.89 2.60 11.92
N ALA A 93 9.66 3.07 12.16
CA ALA A 93 8.92 2.87 13.42
C ALA A 93 8.17 1.52 13.49
N ARG A 94 8.04 0.80 12.37
CA ARG A 94 7.35 -0.50 12.27
C ARG A 94 8.29 -1.70 12.37
N VAL A 95 9.57 -1.46 12.67
CA VAL A 95 10.62 -2.48 12.84
C VAL A 95 10.80 -2.81 14.31
#